data_AF-A0A2E5L8Y0-F1
#
_entry.id   AF-A0A2E5L8Y0-F1
#
_cell.length_a   1.000
_cell.length_b   1.000
_cell.length_c   1.000
_cell.angle_alpha   90.00
_cell.angle_beta   90.00
_cell.angle_gamma   90.00
#
_symmetry.space_group_name_H-M   'P 1'
#
loop_
_entity.id
_entity.type
_entity.pdbx_description
1 polymer ?
#
loop_
_entity_poly.entity_id
_entity_poly.type
_entity_poly.pdbx_seq_one_letter_code
_entity_poly.pdbx_strand_id
1 'polypeptide(L)'
;MAIRQIIRDAFQCDELVHQFTVLDVEDGLLETGSEKEVNENKHYTDLYIIAEAQNRLKLLEAQMQKLNDDHEDDSTYRIELQFLEQERDQLLKFIKKWGPQEVFET
;
A
#
# COMPACT_ATOMS: atom_id res chain seq x y z
N MET A 1 -4.36 13.47 -20.31
CA MET A 1 -3.86 14.10 -19.07
C MET A 1 -2.48 13.53 -18.76
N ALA A 2 -1.62 14.29 -18.08
CA ALA A 2 -0.45 13.70 -17.45
C ALA A 2 -0.89 12.93 -16.19
N ILE A 3 -0.30 11.75 -15.95
CA ILE A 3 -0.55 11.00 -14.72
C ILE A 3 0.06 11.75 -13.54
N ARG A 4 -0.72 11.93 -12.46
CA ARG A 4 -0.29 12.56 -11.21
C ARG A 4 0.90 11.80 -10.61
N GLN A 5 1.87 12.53 -10.05
CA GLN A 5 3.07 11.91 -9.50
C GLN A 5 2.78 10.96 -8.32
N ILE A 6 1.79 11.29 -7.48
CA ILE A 6 1.37 10.41 -6.38
C ILE A 6 0.85 9.06 -6.90
N ILE A 7 0.18 9.03 -8.05
CA ILE A 7 -0.28 7.78 -8.68
C ILE A 7 0.92 6.97 -9.15
N ARG A 8 1.87 7.61 -9.85
CA ARG A 8 3.11 6.94 -10.30
C ARG A 8 3.84 6.29 -9.14
N ASP A 9 3.95 7.01 -8.02
CA ASP A 9 4.63 6.51 -6.82
C ASP A 9 3.82 5.41 -6.11
N ALA A 10 2.48 5.49 -6.13
CA ALA A 10 1.63 4.43 -5.58
C ALA A 10 1.78 3.13 -6.36
N PHE A 11 1.99 3.20 -7.68
CA PHE A 11 2.31 2.05 -8.54
C PHE A 11 3.75 1.53 -8.39
N GLN A 12 4.51 2.02 -7.41
CA GLN A 12 5.79 1.44 -6.96
C GLN A 12 5.66 0.77 -5.58
N CYS A 13 4.44 0.69 -5.04
CA CYS A 13 4.15 0.05 -3.77
C CYS A 13 3.25 -1.17 -4.01
N ASP A 14 3.76 -2.36 -3.70
CA ASP A 14 3.14 -3.62 -4.05
C ASP A 14 1.74 -3.76 -3.42
N GLU A 15 1.58 -3.34 -2.15
CA GLU A 15 0.29 -3.31 -1.46
C GLU A 15 -0.76 -2.38 -2.11
N LEU A 16 -0.33 -1.20 -2.61
CA LEU A 16 -1.24 -0.29 -3.32
C LEU A 16 -1.57 -0.81 -4.71
N VAL A 17 -0.62 -1.43 -5.41
CA VAL A 17 -0.89 -2.11 -6.68
C VAL A 17 -1.90 -3.24 -6.47
N HIS A 18 -1.75 -4.03 -5.41
CA HIS A 18 -2.70 -5.08 -5.07
C HIS A 18 -4.09 -4.53 -4.76
N GLN A 19 -4.19 -3.42 -3.99
CA GLN A 19 -5.45 -2.71 -3.78
C GLN A 19 -6.12 -2.35 -5.11
N PHE A 20 -5.41 -1.66 -6.01
CA PHE A 20 -6.01 -1.13 -7.24
C PHE A 20 -6.35 -2.21 -8.26
N THR A 21 -5.48 -3.22 -8.40
CA THR A 21 -5.58 -4.21 -9.50
C THR A 21 -6.33 -5.47 -9.12
N VAL A 22 -6.50 -5.73 -7.82
CA VAL A 22 -7.23 -6.91 -7.33
C VAL A 22 -8.44 -6.48 -6.54
N LEU A 23 -8.28 -5.87 -5.37
CA LEU A 23 -9.41 -5.63 -4.47
C LEU A 23 -10.43 -4.66 -5.07
N ASP A 24 -9.99 -3.52 -5.57
CA ASP A 24 -10.86 -2.51 -6.16
C ASP A 24 -11.54 -3.00 -7.45
N VAL A 25 -10.93 -3.96 -8.15
CA VAL A 25 -11.52 -4.59 -9.33
C VAL A 25 -12.57 -5.63 -8.91
N GLU A 26 -12.25 -6.48 -7.93
CA GLU A 26 -13.19 -7.47 -7.39
C GLU A 26 -14.41 -6.83 -6.73
N ASP A 27 -14.23 -5.69 -6.07
CA ASP A 27 -15.30 -4.89 -5.46
C ASP A 27 -16.08 -4.04 -6.48
N GLY A 28 -15.65 -4.00 -7.75
CA GLY A 28 -16.29 -3.26 -8.83
C GLY A 28 -16.11 -1.73 -8.75
N LEU A 29 -15.10 -1.26 -8.00
CA LEU A 29 -14.71 0.15 -7.93
C LEU A 29 -13.87 0.59 -9.15
N LEU A 30 -13.16 -0.37 -9.74
CA LEU A 30 -12.36 -0.22 -10.96
C LEU A 30 -12.67 -1.37 -11.93
N GLU A 31 -12.50 -1.13 -13.22
CA GLU A 31 -12.63 -2.15 -14.26
C GLU A 31 -11.33 -2.94 -14.44
N THR A 32 -10.18 -2.27 -14.36
CA THR A 32 -8.86 -2.89 -14.64
C THR A 32 -7.81 -2.62 -13.59
N GLY A 33 -7.95 -1.52 -12.83
CA GLY A 33 -6.91 -1.10 -11.88
C GLY A 33 -5.70 -0.45 -12.53
N SER A 34 -5.77 -0.08 -13.81
CA SER A 34 -4.62 0.51 -14.51
C SER A 34 -4.26 1.89 -13.99
N GLU A 35 -2.98 2.27 -14.07
CA GLU A 35 -2.48 3.59 -13.62
C GLU A 35 -3.27 4.76 -14.21
N LYS A 36 -3.67 4.65 -15.48
CA LYS A 36 -4.50 5.63 -16.17
C LYS A 36 -5.90 5.72 -15.56
N GLU A 37 -6.52 4.58 -15.32
CA GLU A 37 -7.87 4.50 -14.75
C GLU A 37 -7.92 5.09 -13.34
N VAL A 38 -7.00 4.69 -12.46
CA VAL A 38 -6.89 5.24 -11.10
C VAL A 38 -6.66 6.75 -11.16
N ASN A 39 -5.82 7.22 -12.11
CA ASN A 39 -5.57 8.66 -12.26
C ASN A 39 -6.81 9.45 -12.69
N GLU A 40 -7.63 8.90 -13.60
CA GLU A 40 -8.82 9.55 -14.16
C GLU A 40 -10.07 9.39 -13.28
N ASN A 41 -10.07 8.43 -12.35
CA ASN A 41 -11.19 8.17 -11.46
C ASN A 41 -11.28 9.22 -10.33
N LYS A 42 -12.42 9.93 -10.28
CA LYS A 42 -12.70 11.01 -9.32
C LYS A 42 -12.67 10.58 -7.85
N HIS A 43 -12.84 9.30 -7.56
CA HIS A 43 -12.83 8.78 -6.18
C HIS A 43 -11.40 8.63 -5.64
N TYR A 44 -10.41 8.44 -6.52
CA TYR A 44 -9.00 8.24 -6.16
C TYR A 44 -8.28 9.58 -6.04
N THR A 45 -8.77 10.42 -5.15
CA THR A 45 -8.12 11.67 -4.78
C THR A 45 -6.77 11.40 -4.08
N ASP A 46 -5.88 12.39 -4.05
CA ASP A 46 -4.58 12.25 -3.34
C ASP A 46 -4.79 11.84 -1.87
N LEU A 47 -5.78 12.46 -1.20
CA LEU A 47 -6.15 12.14 0.18
C LEU A 47 -6.64 10.69 0.33
N TYR A 48 -7.43 10.20 -0.62
CA TYR A 48 -7.89 8.81 -0.62
C TYR A 48 -6.71 7.84 -0.70
N ILE A 49 -5.77 8.07 -1.63
CA ILE A 49 -4.62 7.19 -1.83
C ILE A 49 -3.71 7.17 -0.59
N ILE A 50 -3.52 8.32 0.06
CA ILE A 50 -2.76 8.41 1.32
C ILE A 50 -3.46 7.63 2.43
N ALA A 51 -4.78 7.80 2.58
CA ALA A 51 -5.56 7.09 3.58
C ALA A 51 -5.53 5.57 3.35
N GLU A 52 -5.59 5.15 2.09
CA GLU A 52 -5.50 3.73 1.73
C GLU A 52 -4.11 3.18 2.04
N ALA A 53 -3.03 3.90 1.73
CA ALA A 53 -1.68 3.49 2.11
C ALA A 53 -1.52 3.32 3.64
N GLN A 54 -2.11 4.22 4.43
CA GLN A 54 -2.11 4.11 5.90
C GLN A 54 -2.92 2.89 6.38
N ASN A 55 -4.08 2.64 5.76
CA ASN A 55 -4.89 1.46 6.04
C ASN A 55 -4.13 0.17 5.75
N ARG A 56 -3.48 0.09 4.58
CA ARG A 56 -2.64 -1.05 4.18
C ARG A 56 -1.47 -1.28 5.12
N LEU A 57 -0.77 -0.23 5.54
CA LEU A 57 0.30 -0.35 6.52
C LEU A 57 -0.19 -0.98 7.83
N LYS A 58 -1.35 -0.54 8.33
CA LYS A 58 -1.94 -1.09 9.56
C LYS A 58 -2.31 -2.57 9.43
N LEU A 59 -2.89 -2.97 8.29
CA LEU A 59 -3.24 -4.36 8.03
C LEU A 59 -1.98 -5.24 7.93
N LEU A 60 -0.96 -4.75 7.24
CA LEU A 60 0.31 -5.43 7.09
C LEU A 60 1.03 -5.61 8.43
N GLU A 61 1.08 -4.56 9.26
CA GLU A 61 1.66 -4.65 10.61
C GLU A 61 0.90 -5.65 11.49
N ALA A 62 -0.43 -5.75 11.38
CA ALA A 62 -1.21 -6.76 12.07
C ALA A 62 -0.91 -8.18 11.56
N GLN A 63 -0.71 -8.36 10.25
CA GLN A 63 -0.28 -9.63 9.68
C GLN A 63 1.10 -10.04 10.17
N MET A 64 2.06 -9.12 10.19
CA MET A 64 3.41 -9.36 10.72
C MET A 64 3.36 -9.73 12.21
N GLN A 65 2.54 -9.07 13.02
CA GLN A 65 2.37 -9.42 14.43
C GLN A 65 1.84 -10.84 14.59
N LYS A 66 0.81 -11.19 13.81
CA LYS A 66 0.25 -12.56 13.82
C LYS A 66 1.30 -13.59 13.39
N LEU A 67 2.10 -13.29 12.38
CA LEU A 67 3.20 -14.13 11.94
C LEU A 67 4.22 -14.34 13.10
N ASN A 68 4.55 -13.29 13.83
CA ASN A 68 5.47 -13.41 14.97
C ASN A 68 4.90 -14.26 16.12
N ASP A 69 3.57 -14.25 16.32
CA ASP A 69 2.90 -14.97 17.39
C ASP A 69 2.71 -16.47 17.08
N ASP A 70 2.53 -16.83 15.80
CA ASP A 70 2.10 -18.17 15.36
C ASP A 70 3.27 -19.11 14.94
N HIS A 71 4.51 -18.63 14.86
CA HIS A 71 5.62 -19.37 14.20
C HIS A 71 6.80 -19.77 15.11
N GLU A 72 7.38 -20.94 14.82
CA GLU A 72 8.76 -21.27 15.20
C GLU A 72 9.71 -20.58 14.20
N ASP A 73 10.85 -20.05 14.68
CA ASP A 73 11.84 -19.31 13.86
C ASP A 73 12.55 -20.24 12.85
N ASP A 74 11.83 -20.59 11.78
CA ASP A 74 12.27 -21.43 10.67
C ASP A 74 12.53 -20.62 9.39
N SER A 75 13.00 -21.30 8.35
CA SER A 75 13.31 -20.64 7.07
C SER A 75 12.07 -20.07 6.37
N THR A 76 10.90 -20.68 6.57
CA THR A 76 9.64 -20.23 5.94
C THR A 76 9.20 -18.91 6.56
N TYR A 77 9.19 -18.85 7.90
CA TYR A 77 8.91 -17.64 8.67
C TYR A 77 9.82 -16.48 8.25
N ARG A 78 11.14 -16.71 8.17
CA ARG A 78 12.10 -15.65 7.81
C ARG A 78 11.90 -15.12 6.39
N ILE A 79 11.58 -15.99 5.45
CA ILE A 79 11.31 -15.60 4.06
C ILE A 79 10.03 -14.76 4.00
N GLU A 80 8.95 -15.22 4.66
CA GLU A 80 7.68 -14.49 4.69
C GLU A 80 7.83 -13.13 5.38
N LEU A 81 8.49 -13.08 6.54
CA LEU A 81 8.77 -11.83 7.24
C LEU A 81 9.54 -10.84 6.37
N GLN A 82 10.55 -11.30 5.62
CA GLN A 82 11.33 -10.45 4.72
C GLN A 82 10.47 -9.81 3.62
N PHE A 83 9.51 -10.55 3.05
CA PHE A 83 8.57 -9.99 2.08
C PHE A 83 7.68 -8.91 2.70
N LEU A 84 7.10 -9.20 3.88
CA LEU A 84 6.25 -8.24 4.59
C LEU A 84 7.02 -6.97 5.00
N GLU A 85 8.29 -7.12 5.43
CA GLU A 85 9.15 -5.97 5.74
C GLU A 85 9.42 -5.09 4.52
N GLN A 86 9.62 -5.70 3.34
CA GLN A 86 9.81 -4.95 2.11
C GLN A 86 8.56 -4.13 1.73
N GLU A 87 7.37 -4.73 1.80
CA GLU A 87 6.10 -4.06 1.52
C GLU A 87 5.84 -2.93 2.53
N ARG A 88 6.12 -3.16 3.81
CA ARG A 88 6.02 -2.15 4.87
C ARG A 88 6.92 -0.96 4.57
N ASP A 89 8.16 -1.21 4.16
CA ASP A 89 9.12 -0.15 3.86
C ASP A 89 8.72 0.67 2.62
N GLN A 90 8.09 0.05 1.61
CA GLN A 90 7.52 0.78 0.47
C GLN A 90 6.38 1.71 0.92
N LEU A 91 5.44 1.20 1.72
CA LEU A 91 4.32 1.98 2.27
C LEU A 91 4.83 3.15 3.14
N LEU A 92 5.79 2.90 4.03
CA LEU A 92 6.38 3.94 4.87
C LEU A 92 7.06 5.03 4.04
N LYS A 93 7.79 4.66 2.97
CA LYS A 93 8.38 5.64 2.04
C LYS A 93 7.32 6.46 1.32
N PHE A 94 6.24 5.82 0.87
CA PHE A 94 5.12 6.49 0.20
C PHE A 94 4.43 7.48 1.16
N ILE A 95 4.05 7.03 2.35
CA ILE A 95 3.38 7.84 3.38
C ILE A 95 4.27 8.99 3.84
N LYS A 96 5.58 8.77 4.02
CA LYS A 96 6.52 9.84 4.38
C LYS A 96 6.56 10.94 3.31
N LYS A 97 6.49 10.56 2.03
CA LYS A 97 6.57 11.50 0.91
C LYS A 97 5.26 12.28 0.72
N TRP A 98 4.11 11.62 0.86
CA TRP A 98 2.81 12.17 0.45
C TRP A 98 1.85 12.45 1.60
N GLY A 99 2.02 11.77 2.74
CA GLY A 99 1.17 11.91 3.91
C GLY A 99 1.36 13.22 4.68
N PRO A 100 0.50 13.47 5.68
CA PRO A 100 0.60 14.65 6.54
C PRO A 100 1.96 14.69 7.23
N GLN A 101 2.69 15.79 7.06
CA GLN A 101 4.05 15.94 7.59
C GLN A 101 4.08 16.18 9.11
N GLU A 102 2.94 16.46 9.74
CA GLU A 102 2.82 16.71 11.18
C GLU A 102 3.12 15.47 12.06
N VAL A 103 3.31 14.28 11.46
CA VAL A 103 3.46 13.00 12.19
C VAL A 103 4.94 12.56 12.32
N PHE A 104 5.88 13.23 11.67
CA PHE A 104 7.31 12.81 11.65
C PHE A 104 8.28 13.82 12.27
N GLU A 105 7.79 14.92 12.86
CA GLU A 105 8.56 15.88 13.64
C GLU A 105 8.34 15.69 15.14
N THR A 106 8.91 14.61 15.72
CA THR A 106 9.19 14.53 17.17
C THR A 106 10.45 13.74 17.42
#